data_AF-A0A345ZL17-F1
#
_entry.id   AF-A0A345ZL17-F1
#
_cell.length_a   1.000
_cell.length_b   1.000
_cell.length_c   1.000
_cell.angle_alpha   90.00
_cell.angle_beta   90.00
_cell.angle_gamma   90.00
#
_symmetry.space_group_name_H-M   'P 1'
#
loop_
_entity.id
_entity.type
_entity.pdbx_description
1 polymer ?
#
loop_
_entity_poly.entity_id
_entity_poly.type
_entity_poly.pdbx_seq_one_letter_code
_entity_poly.pdbx_strand_id
1 'polypeptide(L)'
;MLAPDRLARASAVGLCAFAIACVSHEAIGHGLACLASDGAIERLSAVVFQCSRTAWWIDLGGPLGSLACAVIALAMLRRGRSSPLIPFVFAFAALWFAGQLIYSALVDRDDFAFVADAMPPSMQIVVRCAQVIAGALVYRWALRVSAPWMPARRERLLAWATAGIAVAASTLLQGVDAAALRDAVLESSVTSVGLLLSSAARRDAFEGGAPTALYAAVGAALLIALGLGVA
;
A
#
# COMPACT_ATOMS: atom_id res chain seq x y z
N MET A 1 -13.02 -13.41 -25.34
CA MET A 1 -12.01 -14.13 -24.54
C MET A 1 -10.70 -13.35 -24.64
N LEU A 2 -10.03 -12.99 -23.53
CA LEU A 2 -8.72 -12.33 -23.62
C LEU A 2 -7.68 -13.38 -24.02
N ALA A 3 -6.71 -13.00 -24.86
CA ALA A 3 -5.60 -13.89 -25.23
C ALA A 3 -4.81 -14.28 -23.96
N PRO A 4 -4.45 -15.57 -23.76
CA PRO A 4 -3.75 -16.06 -22.56
C PRO A 4 -2.50 -15.24 -22.19
N ASP A 5 -1.78 -14.79 -23.20
CA ASP A 5 -0.59 -13.95 -23.17
C ASP A 5 -0.83 -12.56 -22.55
N ARG A 6 -2.04 -11.99 -22.65
CA ARG A 6 -2.39 -10.75 -21.93
C ARG A 6 -2.59 -10.98 -20.43
N LEU A 7 -3.17 -12.11 -20.05
CA LEU A 7 -3.43 -12.44 -18.65
C LEU A 7 -2.12 -12.74 -17.92
N ALA A 8 -1.26 -13.56 -18.52
CA ALA A 8 0.08 -13.86 -17.99
C ALA A 8 0.91 -12.57 -17.84
N ARG A 9 0.85 -11.67 -18.82
CA ARG A 9 1.52 -10.36 -18.74
C ARG A 9 0.99 -9.51 -17.59
N ALA A 10 -0.31 -9.44 -17.38
CA ALA A 10 -0.91 -8.66 -16.29
C ALA A 10 -0.48 -9.20 -14.92
N SER A 11 -0.49 -10.52 -14.74
CA SER A 11 0.02 -11.16 -13.53
C SER A 11 1.50 -10.87 -13.28
N ALA A 12 2.36 -11.04 -14.30
CA ALA A 12 3.79 -10.77 -14.19
C ALA A 12 4.07 -9.29 -13.87
N VAL A 13 3.38 -8.37 -14.54
CA VAL A 13 3.51 -6.93 -14.28
C VAL A 13 3.04 -6.58 -12.87
N GLY A 14 1.91 -7.15 -12.42
CA GLY A 14 1.41 -6.95 -11.06
C GLY A 14 2.39 -7.43 -10.00
N LEU A 15 2.93 -8.64 -10.18
CA LEU A 15 3.95 -9.21 -9.29
C LEU A 15 5.20 -8.34 -9.23
N CYS A 16 5.77 -7.96 -10.37
CA CYS A 16 6.95 -7.10 -10.42
C CYS A 16 6.69 -5.72 -9.80
N ALA A 17 5.52 -5.12 -10.07
CA ALA A 17 5.17 -3.82 -9.52
C ALA A 17 5.05 -3.86 -7.99
N PHE A 18 4.40 -4.91 -7.48
CA PHE A 18 4.27 -5.13 -6.06
C PHE A 18 5.62 -5.42 -5.39
N ALA A 19 6.46 -6.26 -5.99
CA ALA A 19 7.81 -6.52 -5.49
C ALA A 19 8.66 -5.24 -5.42
N ILE A 20 8.56 -4.35 -6.41
CA ILE A 20 9.21 -3.04 -6.38
C ILE A 20 8.68 -2.19 -5.22
N ALA A 21 7.36 -2.20 -4.98
CA ALA A 21 6.78 -1.49 -3.84
C ALA A 21 7.28 -2.05 -2.50
N CYS A 22 7.27 -3.38 -2.30
CA CYS A 22 7.83 -4.03 -1.12
C CYS A 22 9.31 -3.68 -0.91
N VAL A 23 10.15 -3.80 -1.95
CA VAL A 23 11.57 -3.43 -1.86
C VAL A 23 11.74 -1.96 -1.49
N SER A 24 10.90 -1.08 -2.04
CA SER A 24 10.95 0.35 -1.71
C SER A 24 10.56 0.62 -0.26
N HIS A 25 9.60 -0.12 0.28
CA HIS A 25 9.12 0.00 1.65
C HIS A 25 10.12 -0.64 2.64
N GLU A 26 10.28 -1.95 2.54
CA GLU A 26 11.03 -2.77 3.49
C GLU A 26 12.54 -2.54 3.39
N ALA A 27 13.10 -2.79 2.21
CA ALA A 27 14.55 -2.84 2.03
C ALA A 27 15.16 -1.43 1.91
N ILE A 28 14.50 -0.52 1.19
CA ILE A 28 14.99 0.84 0.99
C ILE A 28 14.52 1.74 2.13
N GLY A 29 13.22 1.78 2.42
CA GLY A 29 12.65 2.64 3.44
C GLY A 29 13.18 2.33 4.84
N HIS A 30 12.73 1.22 5.43
CA HIS A 30 13.19 0.82 6.75
C HIS A 30 14.68 0.49 6.77
N GLY A 31 15.19 -0.22 5.75
CA GLY A 31 16.60 -0.59 5.67
C GLY A 31 17.55 0.59 5.71
N LEU A 32 17.31 1.65 4.93
CA LEU A 32 18.15 2.85 5.00
C LEU A 32 17.98 3.58 6.32
N ALA A 33 16.78 3.62 6.90
CA ALA A 33 16.56 4.26 8.19
C ALA A 33 17.27 3.53 9.35
N CYS A 34 17.20 2.20 9.37
CA CYS A 34 17.93 1.36 10.31
C CYS A 34 19.45 1.57 10.21
N LEU A 35 20.00 1.54 8.99
CA LEU A 35 21.44 1.77 8.77
C LEU A 35 21.86 3.19 9.16
N ALA A 36 21.02 4.20 8.90
CA ALA A 36 21.26 5.57 9.34
C ALA A 36 21.17 5.74 10.88
N SER A 37 20.61 4.75 11.59
CA SER A 37 20.52 4.70 13.05
C SER A 37 21.69 3.96 13.70
N ASP A 38 22.72 3.61 12.93
CA ASP A 38 23.77 2.64 13.34
C ASP A 38 23.18 1.30 13.80
N GLY A 39 22.06 0.89 13.19
CA GLY A 39 21.42 -0.41 13.39
C GLY A 39 21.88 -1.44 12.36
N ALA A 40 21.58 -2.72 12.65
CA ALA A 40 21.76 -3.84 11.74
C ALA A 40 20.38 -4.40 11.34
N ILE A 41 20.22 -4.76 10.06
CA ILE A 41 19.03 -5.44 9.57
C ILE A 41 19.10 -6.90 10.02
N GLU A 42 18.24 -7.27 10.96
CA GLU A 42 18.19 -8.63 11.53
C GLU A 42 17.24 -9.53 10.74
N ARG A 43 16.17 -8.94 10.20
CA ARG A 43 15.18 -9.64 9.37
C ARG A 43 14.68 -8.73 8.27
N LEU A 44 14.58 -9.28 7.06
CA LEU A 44 14.01 -8.62 5.91
C LEU A 44 13.13 -9.60 5.13
N SER A 45 11.89 -9.20 4.87
CA SER A 45 10.94 -9.95 4.07
C SER A 45 10.08 -9.03 3.21
N ALA A 46 9.01 -9.55 2.61
CA ALA A 46 8.06 -8.72 1.87
C ALA A 46 7.15 -7.85 2.76
N VAL A 47 7.04 -8.16 4.06
CA VAL A 47 6.05 -7.59 5.02
C VAL A 47 6.54 -7.55 6.48
N VAL A 48 7.81 -7.84 6.71
CA VAL A 48 8.41 -7.91 8.04
C VAL A 48 9.83 -7.40 7.91
N PHE A 49 10.10 -6.33 8.64
CA PHE A 49 11.41 -5.76 8.84
C PHE A 49 11.75 -5.77 10.33
N GLN A 50 12.98 -6.15 10.67
CA GLN A 50 13.50 -6.03 12.03
C GLN A 50 14.89 -5.39 12.01
N CYS A 51 15.05 -4.36 12.83
CA CYS A 51 16.31 -3.67 13.06
C CYS A 51 16.79 -3.94 14.48
N SER A 52 18.10 -4.03 14.68
CA SER A 52 18.72 -4.14 16.00
C SER A 52 18.55 -2.90 16.88
N ARG A 53 17.97 -1.82 16.33
CA ARG A 53 17.63 -0.56 17.00
C ARG A 53 16.15 -0.28 16.82
N THR A 54 15.56 0.32 17.85
CA THR A 54 14.16 0.77 17.82
C THR A 54 14.12 2.29 17.85
N ALA A 55 13.44 2.88 16.87
CA ALA A 55 13.13 4.30 16.85
C ALA A 55 11.96 4.54 15.90
N TRP A 56 11.02 5.41 16.30
CA TRP A 56 9.81 5.73 15.53
C TRP A 56 10.09 6.19 14.10
N TRP A 57 11.27 6.74 13.84
CA TRP A 57 11.67 7.21 12.51
C TRP A 57 12.21 6.08 11.61
N ILE A 58 12.66 4.96 12.19
CA ILE A 58 12.94 3.72 11.45
C ILE A 58 11.63 3.16 10.91
N ASP A 59 10.58 3.14 11.74
CA ASP A 59 9.23 2.72 11.36
C ASP A 59 8.67 3.65 10.27
N LEU A 60 8.89 4.96 10.39
CA LEU A 60 8.53 5.91 9.32
C LEU A 60 9.31 5.69 8.00
N GLY A 61 10.44 4.98 8.04
CA GLY A 61 11.26 4.69 6.86
C GLY A 61 10.48 3.97 5.76
N GLY A 62 9.71 2.93 6.11
CA GLY A 62 8.92 2.14 5.17
C GLY A 62 7.93 2.99 4.36
N PRO A 63 7.01 3.72 5.02
CA PRO A 63 6.04 4.56 4.34
C PRO A 63 6.71 5.64 3.48
N LEU A 64 7.81 6.24 3.93
CA LEU A 64 8.55 7.23 3.13
C LEU A 64 9.19 6.59 1.89
N GLY A 65 9.68 5.36 1.98
CA GLY A 65 10.17 4.58 0.85
C GLY A 65 9.08 4.33 -0.20
N SER A 66 7.88 3.93 0.25
CA SER A 66 6.69 3.80 -0.62
C SER A 66 6.31 5.12 -1.27
N LEU A 67 6.28 6.22 -0.52
CA LEU A 67 5.95 7.54 -1.05
C LEU A 67 6.97 8.00 -2.10
N ALA A 68 8.26 7.83 -1.83
CA ALA A 68 9.32 8.16 -2.79
C ALA A 68 9.19 7.35 -4.09
N CYS A 69 8.92 6.05 -3.98
CA CYS A 69 8.66 5.17 -5.13
C CYS A 69 7.46 5.64 -5.96
N ALA A 70 6.36 6.01 -5.30
CA ALA A 70 5.19 6.59 -5.96
C ALA A 70 5.51 7.89 -6.70
N VAL A 71 6.27 8.81 -6.08
CA VAL A 71 6.68 10.08 -6.70
C VAL A 71 7.55 9.83 -7.94
N ILE A 72 8.51 8.92 -7.86
CA ILE A 72 9.38 8.55 -9.00
C ILE A 72 8.54 7.95 -10.13
N ALA A 73 7.67 6.98 -9.83
CA ALA A 73 6.80 6.37 -10.82
C ALA A 73 5.88 7.40 -11.49
N LEU A 74 5.30 8.33 -10.72
CA LEU A 74 4.49 9.42 -11.25
C LEU A 74 5.30 10.34 -12.17
N ALA A 75 6.53 10.69 -11.79
CA ALA A 75 7.41 11.49 -12.63
C ALA A 75 7.72 10.78 -13.96
N MET A 76 7.90 9.46 -13.94
CA MET A 76 8.09 8.66 -15.15
C MET A 76 6.84 8.63 -16.04
N LEU A 77 5.64 8.50 -15.46
CA LEU A 77 4.37 8.57 -16.20
C LEU A 77 4.19 9.92 -16.88
N ARG A 78 4.44 11.02 -16.15
CA ARG A 78 4.34 12.39 -16.69
C ARG A 78 5.36 12.69 -17.79
N ARG A 79 6.49 11.98 -17.81
CA ARG A 79 7.49 12.04 -18.88
C ARG A 79 7.17 11.12 -20.07
N GLY A 80 5.96 10.55 -20.12
CA GLY A 80 5.50 9.74 -21.26
C GLY A 80 6.20 8.39 -21.41
N ARG A 81 6.77 7.83 -20.33
CA ARG A 81 7.41 6.51 -20.39
C ARG A 81 6.37 5.42 -20.69
N SER A 82 6.63 4.61 -21.72
CA SER A 82 5.66 3.67 -22.31
C SER A 82 5.65 2.26 -21.68
N SER A 83 5.96 2.13 -20.39
CA SER A 83 5.99 0.83 -19.73
C SER A 83 4.66 0.51 -19.02
N PRO A 84 4.08 -0.69 -19.23
CA PRO A 84 2.89 -1.11 -18.49
C PRO A 84 3.14 -1.33 -17.00
N LEU A 85 4.40 -1.39 -16.56
CA LEU A 85 4.80 -1.60 -15.17
C LEU A 85 4.59 -0.35 -14.31
N ILE A 86 4.92 0.82 -14.84
CA ILE A 86 5.00 2.07 -14.08
C ILE A 86 3.66 2.47 -13.45
N PRO A 87 2.50 2.37 -14.16
CA PRO A 87 1.21 2.66 -13.54
C PRO A 87 0.91 1.79 -12.33
N PHE A 88 1.26 0.50 -12.39
CA PHE A 88 1.07 -0.43 -11.27
C PHE A 88 2.04 -0.14 -10.12
N VAL A 89 3.32 0.19 -10.40
CA VAL A 89 4.28 0.60 -9.36
C VAL A 89 3.75 1.83 -8.62
N PHE A 90 3.32 2.86 -9.36
CA PHE A 90 2.70 4.05 -8.77
C PHE A 90 1.51 3.68 -7.90
N ALA A 91 0.58 2.87 -8.42
CA ALA A 91 -0.65 2.56 -7.72
C ALA A 91 -0.41 1.70 -6.47
N PHE A 92 0.41 0.65 -6.52
CA PHE A 92 0.73 -0.15 -5.34
C PHE A 92 1.43 0.71 -4.28
N ALA A 93 2.47 1.47 -4.65
CA ALA A 93 3.21 2.27 -3.69
C ALA A 93 2.36 3.39 -3.07
N ALA A 94 1.57 4.12 -3.87
CA ALA A 94 0.74 5.21 -3.38
C ALA A 94 -0.48 4.73 -2.56
N LEU A 95 -1.14 3.64 -3.00
CA LEU A 95 -2.29 3.09 -2.29
C LEU A 95 -1.88 2.36 -1.01
N TRP A 96 -0.72 1.69 -1.00
CA TRP A 96 -0.17 1.12 0.23
C TRP A 96 0.11 2.23 1.23
N PHE A 97 0.91 3.24 0.88
CA PHE A 97 1.17 4.40 1.76
C PHE A 97 -0.11 5.02 2.32
N ALA A 98 -1.09 5.29 1.44
CA ALA A 98 -2.35 5.89 1.84
C ALA A 98 -3.21 4.97 2.72
N GLY A 99 -3.24 3.69 2.40
CA GLY A 99 -3.98 2.69 3.17
C GLY A 99 -3.34 2.43 4.53
N GLN A 100 -2.01 2.48 4.63
CA GLN A 100 -1.25 2.33 5.86
C GLN A 100 -1.57 3.46 6.85
N LEU A 101 -1.59 4.72 6.38
CA LEU A 101 -2.03 5.86 7.19
C LEU A 101 -3.42 5.62 7.81
N ILE A 102 -4.36 5.06 7.04
CA ILE A 102 -5.72 4.77 7.53
C ILE A 102 -5.69 3.57 8.48
N TYR A 103 -5.03 2.48 8.08
CA TYR A 103 -4.97 1.23 8.83
C TYR A 103 -4.33 1.44 10.20
N SER A 104 -3.14 2.04 10.27
CA SER A 104 -2.43 2.26 11.53
C SER A 104 -3.22 3.17 12.48
N ALA A 105 -3.89 4.19 11.96
CA ALA A 105 -4.71 5.08 12.78
C ALA A 105 -5.93 4.39 13.39
N LEU A 106 -6.52 3.41 12.68
CA LEU A 106 -7.74 2.70 13.10
C LEU A 106 -7.47 1.45 13.95
N VAL A 107 -6.41 0.70 13.64
CA VAL A 107 -6.12 -0.61 14.25
C VAL A 107 -5.05 -0.51 15.34
N ASP A 108 -4.37 0.64 15.44
CA ASP A 108 -3.31 0.88 16.40
C ASP A 108 -2.16 -0.12 16.29
N ARG A 109 -1.74 -0.37 15.05
CA ARG A 109 -0.66 -1.27 14.67
C ARG A 109 0.09 -0.66 13.49
N ASP A 110 1.23 -1.27 13.13
CA ASP A 110 2.00 -0.92 11.93
C ASP A 110 2.72 0.44 12.06
N ASP A 111 3.51 0.81 11.05
CA ASP A 111 4.55 1.83 11.11
C ASP A 111 4.10 3.19 11.65
N PHE A 112 2.91 3.63 11.22
CA PHE A 112 2.39 4.94 11.58
C PHE A 112 1.76 4.98 12.98
N ALA A 113 1.46 3.83 13.60
CA ALA A 113 1.01 3.78 14.99
C ALA A 113 2.13 4.19 15.93
N PHE A 114 3.36 3.72 15.70
CA PHE A 114 4.53 4.12 16.49
C PHE A 114 4.83 5.61 16.41
N VAL A 115 4.55 6.25 15.26
CA VAL A 115 4.65 7.71 15.12
C VAL A 115 3.61 8.44 15.98
N ALA A 116 2.39 7.91 16.06
CA ALA A 116 1.36 8.47 16.93
C ALA A 116 1.73 8.28 18.40
N ASP A 117 2.26 7.12 18.77
CA ASP A 117 2.63 6.77 20.16
C ASP A 117 3.83 7.56 20.66
N ALA A 118 4.71 8.02 19.76
CA ALA A 118 5.80 8.93 20.08
C ALA A 118 5.33 10.35 20.50
N MET A 119 4.05 10.67 20.34
CA MET A 119 3.48 11.99 20.64
C MET A 119 2.88 12.04 22.06
N PRO A 120 2.78 13.23 22.69
CA PRO A 120 2.10 13.38 23.97
C PRO A 120 0.67 12.81 23.93
N PRO A 121 0.14 12.21 25.01
CA PRO A 121 -1.19 11.59 25.02
C PRO A 121 -2.33 12.50 24.51
N SER A 122 -2.25 13.80 24.77
CA SER A 122 -3.21 14.79 24.29
C SER A 122 -3.22 14.98 22.77
N MET A 123 -2.12 14.63 22.09
CA MET A 123 -1.93 14.80 20.64
C MET A 123 -2.15 13.52 19.85
N GLN A 124 -2.15 12.34 20.48
CA GLN A 124 -2.28 11.05 19.79
C GLN A 124 -3.55 10.98 18.94
N ILE A 125 -4.69 11.39 19.50
CA ILE A 125 -5.96 11.41 18.77
C ILE A 125 -5.92 12.38 17.58
N VAL A 126 -5.28 13.54 17.74
CA VAL A 126 -5.13 14.54 16.69
C VAL A 126 -4.31 13.97 15.53
N VAL A 127 -3.21 13.27 15.85
CA VAL A 127 -2.33 12.63 14.87
C VAL A 127 -3.07 11.50 14.13
N ARG A 128 -3.80 10.64 14.85
CA ARG A 128 -4.60 9.57 14.23
C ARG A 128 -5.70 10.12 13.32
N CYS A 129 -6.41 11.18 13.75
CA CYS A 129 -7.38 11.86 12.88
C CYS A 129 -6.69 12.45 11.64
N ALA A 130 -5.53 13.08 11.80
CA ALA A 130 -4.76 13.62 10.68
C ALA A 130 -4.31 12.52 9.71
N GLN A 131 -3.87 11.36 10.21
CA GLN A 131 -3.50 10.20 9.41
C GLN A 131 -4.69 9.68 8.59
N VAL A 132 -5.87 9.50 9.19
CA VAL A 132 -7.08 9.07 8.45
C VAL A 132 -7.44 10.07 7.34
N ILE A 133 -7.43 11.36 7.65
CA ILE A 133 -7.77 12.42 6.68
C ILE A 133 -6.73 12.44 5.55
N ALA A 134 -5.44 12.47 5.88
CA ALA A 134 -4.36 12.48 4.91
C ALA A 134 -4.38 11.22 4.04
N GLY A 135 -4.51 10.05 4.66
CA GLY A 135 -4.64 8.77 3.98
C GLY A 135 -5.81 8.77 3.00
N ALA A 136 -7.01 9.19 3.41
CA ALA A 136 -8.18 9.24 2.52
C ALA A 136 -7.99 10.20 1.34
N LEU A 137 -7.37 11.36 1.57
CA LEU A 137 -7.06 12.35 0.52
C LEU A 137 -6.04 11.80 -0.48
N VAL A 138 -4.93 11.21 -0.01
CA VAL A 138 -3.90 10.61 -0.87
C VAL A 138 -4.45 9.40 -1.61
N TYR A 139 -5.29 8.58 -0.96
CA TYR A 139 -5.94 7.43 -1.59
C TYR A 139 -6.79 7.87 -2.79
N ARG A 140 -7.68 8.84 -2.57
CA ARG A 140 -8.51 9.43 -3.63
C ARG A 140 -7.68 10.02 -4.75
N TRP A 141 -6.61 10.73 -4.40
CA TRP A 141 -5.68 11.31 -5.38
C TRP A 141 -4.99 10.21 -6.20
N ALA A 142 -4.46 9.17 -5.56
CA ALA A 142 -3.78 8.05 -6.22
C ALA A 142 -4.70 7.31 -7.20
N LEU A 143 -5.97 7.10 -6.83
CA LEU A 143 -6.97 6.52 -7.73
C LEU A 143 -7.22 7.37 -8.98
N ARG A 144 -7.42 8.68 -8.79
CA ARG A 144 -7.66 9.61 -9.90
C ARG A 144 -6.46 9.74 -10.82
N VAL A 145 -5.28 9.83 -10.22
CA VAL A 145 -4.03 9.93 -10.95
C VAL A 145 -3.80 8.64 -11.72
N SER A 146 -3.84 7.46 -11.10
CA SER A 146 -3.57 6.19 -11.80
C SER A 146 -4.58 5.81 -12.90
N ALA A 147 -5.85 6.22 -12.76
CA ALA A 147 -6.95 5.79 -13.61
C ALA A 147 -6.69 5.89 -15.14
N PRO A 148 -6.14 6.97 -15.72
CA PRO A 148 -5.92 7.11 -17.16
C PRO A 148 -4.88 6.13 -17.73
N TRP A 149 -3.97 5.63 -16.91
CA TRP A 149 -2.91 4.71 -17.36
C TRP A 149 -3.21 3.24 -17.09
N MET A 150 -4.27 2.97 -16.35
CA MET A 150 -4.63 1.60 -15.98
C MET A 150 -5.26 0.82 -17.14
N PRO A 151 -4.96 -0.50 -17.28
CA PRO A 151 -5.58 -1.37 -18.27
C PRO A 151 -7.04 -1.69 -17.92
N ALA A 152 -7.66 -2.62 -18.64
CA ALA A 152 -9.01 -3.06 -18.33
C ALA A 152 -9.10 -3.74 -16.96
N ARG A 153 -10.33 -3.83 -16.42
CA ARG A 153 -10.60 -4.28 -15.04
C ARG A 153 -10.07 -5.69 -14.76
N ARG A 154 -10.10 -6.58 -15.75
CA ARG A 154 -9.67 -7.98 -15.58
C ARG A 154 -8.16 -8.06 -15.36
N GLU A 155 -7.39 -7.30 -16.12
CA GLU A 155 -5.93 -7.20 -15.98
C GLU A 155 -5.53 -6.60 -14.63
N ARG A 156 -6.25 -5.56 -14.19
CA ARG A 156 -6.06 -5.01 -12.83
C ARG A 156 -6.36 -6.03 -11.73
N LEU A 157 -7.46 -6.76 -11.86
CA LEU A 157 -7.84 -7.80 -10.91
C LEU A 157 -6.77 -8.90 -10.83
N LEU A 158 -6.25 -9.34 -11.97
CA LEU A 158 -5.19 -10.34 -12.01
C LEU A 158 -3.88 -9.83 -11.40
N ALA A 159 -3.49 -8.58 -11.71
CA ALA A 159 -2.31 -7.97 -11.12
C ALA A 159 -2.43 -7.88 -9.58
N TRP A 160 -3.58 -7.39 -9.09
CA TRP A 160 -3.87 -7.30 -7.65
C TRP A 160 -3.92 -8.67 -6.97
N ALA A 161 -4.63 -9.64 -7.55
CA ALA A 161 -4.73 -10.99 -6.99
C ALA A 161 -3.38 -11.72 -6.99
N THR A 162 -2.58 -11.55 -8.04
CA THR A 162 -1.23 -12.16 -8.12
C THR A 162 -0.32 -11.57 -7.04
N ALA A 163 -0.36 -10.24 -6.83
CA ALA A 163 0.37 -9.59 -5.75
C ALA A 163 -0.07 -10.11 -4.37
N GLY A 164 -1.38 -10.20 -4.13
CA GLY A 164 -1.94 -10.71 -2.86
C GLY A 164 -1.68 -12.19 -2.60
N ILE A 165 -1.63 -13.02 -3.64
CA ILE A 165 -1.20 -14.42 -3.50
C ILE A 165 0.29 -14.49 -3.22
N ALA A 166 1.11 -13.68 -3.91
CA ALA A 166 2.55 -13.68 -3.73
C ALA A 166 2.96 -13.25 -2.32
N VAL A 167 2.34 -12.20 -1.78
CA VAL A 167 2.61 -11.78 -0.40
C VAL A 167 2.19 -12.87 0.59
N ALA A 168 0.98 -13.41 0.48
CA ALA A 168 0.50 -14.47 1.37
C ALA A 168 1.39 -15.72 1.33
N ALA A 169 1.79 -16.16 0.13
CA ALA A 169 2.70 -17.28 -0.04
C ALA A 169 4.08 -16.98 0.55
N SER A 170 4.62 -15.78 0.29
CA SER A 170 5.93 -15.38 0.85
C SER A 170 5.92 -15.36 2.37
N THR A 171 4.83 -14.87 2.97
CA THR A 171 4.63 -14.81 4.42
C THR A 171 4.54 -16.21 5.03
N LEU A 172 3.73 -17.09 4.43
CA LEU A 172 3.61 -18.49 4.86
C LEU A 172 4.94 -19.24 4.81
N LEU A 173 5.76 -19.01 3.77
CA LEU A 173 7.08 -19.63 3.64
C LEU A 173 8.07 -19.20 4.72
N GLN A 174 7.81 -18.11 5.44
CA GLN A 174 8.62 -17.68 6.58
C GLN A 174 8.20 -18.31 7.91
N GLY A 175 7.19 -19.19 7.90
CA GLY A 175 6.71 -19.86 9.11
C GLY A 175 6.11 -18.90 10.15
N VAL A 176 5.55 -17.78 9.70
CA VAL A 176 4.86 -16.86 10.62
C VAL A 176 3.48 -17.39 11.01
N ASP A 177 2.92 -16.85 12.08
CA ASP A 177 1.59 -17.21 12.54
C ASP A 177 0.47 -16.59 11.69
N ALA A 178 -0.77 -16.98 12.00
CA ALA A 178 -1.96 -16.49 11.29
C ALA A 178 -2.20 -14.98 11.48
N ALA A 179 -1.72 -14.38 12.59
CA ALA A 179 -1.89 -12.95 12.84
C ALA A 179 -0.97 -12.14 11.92
N ALA A 180 0.29 -12.53 11.80
CA ALA A 180 1.24 -11.92 10.88
C ALA A 180 0.82 -12.10 9.41
N LEU A 181 0.27 -13.27 9.04
CA LEU A 181 -0.31 -13.46 7.71
C LEU A 181 -1.49 -12.52 7.45
N ARG A 182 -2.39 -12.35 8.43
CA ARG A 182 -3.52 -11.44 8.32
C ARG A 182 -3.03 -10.01 8.12
N ASP A 183 -2.12 -9.54 8.96
CA ASP A 183 -1.65 -8.15 8.94
C ASP A 183 -0.92 -7.87 7.61
N ALA A 184 -0.08 -8.80 7.15
CA ALA A 184 0.55 -8.76 5.83
C ALA A 184 -0.47 -8.65 4.67
N VAL A 185 -1.59 -9.39 4.72
CA VAL A 185 -2.63 -9.33 3.68
C VAL A 185 -3.42 -8.03 3.77
N LEU A 186 -3.72 -7.55 4.98
CA LEU A 186 -4.43 -6.28 5.18
C LEU A 186 -3.60 -5.10 4.65
N GLU A 187 -2.34 -5.01 5.07
CA GLU A 187 -1.44 -3.90 4.76
C GLU A 187 -1.08 -3.83 3.29
N SER A 188 -0.96 -4.97 2.61
CA SER A 188 -0.45 -5.00 1.23
C SER A 188 -1.54 -5.20 0.18
N SER A 189 -2.56 -6.01 0.48
CA SER A 189 -3.62 -6.37 -0.48
C SER A 189 -4.90 -5.58 -0.26
N VAL A 190 -5.33 -5.37 0.99
CA VAL A 190 -6.55 -4.60 1.26
C VAL A 190 -6.32 -3.11 1.04
N THR A 191 -5.18 -2.56 1.46
CA THR A 191 -4.81 -1.16 1.15
C THR A 191 -4.83 -0.89 -0.36
N SER A 192 -4.42 -1.85 -1.19
CA SER A 192 -4.39 -1.70 -2.65
C SER A 192 -5.70 -2.05 -3.37
N VAL A 193 -6.78 -2.39 -2.65
CA VAL A 193 -8.08 -2.79 -3.25
C VAL A 193 -8.68 -1.71 -4.16
N GLY A 194 -8.38 -0.44 -3.90
CA GLY A 194 -8.77 0.70 -4.71
C GLY A 194 -8.34 0.58 -6.18
N LEU A 195 -7.27 -0.18 -6.47
CA LEU A 195 -6.87 -0.50 -7.84
C LEU A 195 -8.03 -1.09 -8.65
N LEU A 196 -8.88 -1.91 -8.03
CA LEU A 196 -10.06 -2.50 -8.66
C LEU A 196 -11.18 -1.48 -8.95
N LEU A 197 -11.18 -0.36 -8.22
CA LEU A 197 -12.17 0.70 -8.27
C LEU A 197 -11.76 1.86 -9.20
N SER A 198 -10.50 1.91 -9.64
CA SER A 198 -9.97 2.96 -10.51
C SER A 198 -10.74 3.20 -11.83
N SER A 199 -11.51 2.20 -12.33
CA SER A 199 -12.40 2.40 -13.48
C SER A 199 -13.66 3.21 -13.18
N ALA A 200 -14.19 3.15 -11.96
CA ALA A 200 -15.33 3.98 -11.57
C ALA A 200 -14.92 5.45 -11.50
N ALA A 201 -13.70 5.72 -11.00
CA ALA A 201 -13.12 7.06 -11.00
C ALA A 201 -12.96 7.69 -12.40
N ARG A 202 -12.81 6.87 -13.48
CA ARG A 202 -12.83 7.38 -14.87
C ARG A 202 -14.20 7.94 -15.28
N ARG A 203 -15.29 7.36 -14.76
CA ARG A 203 -16.67 7.79 -15.06
C ARG A 203 -17.06 9.00 -14.22
N ASP A 204 -16.74 9.00 -12.93
CA ASP A 204 -17.04 10.12 -12.02
C ASP A 204 -16.29 11.42 -12.41
N ALA A 205 -15.07 11.31 -12.96
CA ALA A 205 -14.34 12.45 -13.49
C ALA A 205 -15.02 13.09 -14.72
N PHE A 206 -15.88 12.34 -15.41
CA PHE A 206 -16.66 12.80 -16.56
C PHE A 206 -18.08 13.27 -16.18
N GLU A 207 -18.68 12.69 -15.13
CA GLU A 207 -20.11 12.89 -14.81
C GLU A 207 -20.37 13.78 -13.58
N GLY A 208 -19.33 14.26 -12.87
CA GLY A 208 -19.48 15.26 -11.80
C GLY A 208 -20.21 14.79 -10.53
N GLY A 209 -20.73 13.56 -10.50
CA GLY A 209 -21.37 12.94 -9.33
C GLY A 209 -20.38 12.06 -8.54
N ALA A 210 -20.32 12.23 -7.23
CA ALA A 210 -19.44 11.45 -6.36
C ALA A 210 -20.15 10.22 -5.76
N PRO A 211 -19.42 9.09 -5.65
CA PRO A 211 -19.55 8.20 -4.50
C PRO A 211 -18.18 8.01 -3.83
N THR A 212 -17.47 9.11 -3.56
CA THR A 212 -16.13 9.05 -2.96
C THR A 212 -16.15 8.67 -1.48
N ALA A 213 -17.23 9.01 -0.77
CA ALA A 213 -17.47 8.56 0.59
C ALA A 213 -17.71 7.04 0.65
N LEU A 214 -18.32 6.45 -0.38
CA LEU A 214 -18.60 5.01 -0.43
C LEU A 214 -17.33 4.17 -0.58
N TYR A 215 -16.36 4.59 -1.40
CA TYR A 215 -15.11 3.84 -1.56
C TYR A 215 -14.19 3.94 -0.34
N ALA A 216 -14.13 5.11 0.30
CA ALA A 216 -13.44 5.29 1.57
C ALA A 216 -14.15 4.52 2.69
N ALA A 217 -15.49 4.52 2.72
CA ALA A 217 -16.28 3.76 3.68
C ALA A 217 -16.20 2.25 3.46
N VAL A 218 -16.13 1.76 2.22
CA VAL A 218 -15.96 0.32 1.92
C VAL A 218 -14.54 -0.13 2.26
N GLY A 219 -13.52 0.68 1.94
CA GLY A 219 -12.14 0.42 2.36
C GLY A 219 -12.01 0.40 3.89
N ALA A 220 -12.52 1.43 4.56
CA ALA A 220 -12.54 1.51 6.02
C ALA A 220 -13.38 0.40 6.64
N ALA A 221 -14.56 0.07 6.10
CA ALA A 221 -15.40 -1.02 6.60
C ALA A 221 -14.77 -2.39 6.38
N LEU A 222 -14.03 -2.62 5.29
CA LEU A 222 -13.26 -3.85 5.09
C LEU A 222 -12.11 -3.94 6.09
N LEU A 223 -11.37 -2.85 6.30
CA LEU A 223 -10.30 -2.78 7.30
C LEU A 223 -10.84 -2.98 8.73
N ILE A 224 -11.98 -2.37 9.05
CA ILE A 224 -12.65 -2.48 10.35
C ILE A 224 -13.26 -3.87 10.54
N ALA A 225 -13.98 -4.42 9.56
CA ALA A 225 -14.60 -5.74 9.67
C ALA A 225 -13.57 -6.87 9.76
N LEU A 226 -12.44 -6.74 9.06
CA LEU A 226 -11.35 -7.72 9.13
C LEU A 226 -10.42 -7.50 10.34
N GLY A 227 -10.32 -6.26 10.84
CA GLY A 227 -9.54 -5.92 12.04
C GLY A 227 -10.27 -6.23 13.36
N LEU A 228 -11.60 -6.04 13.41
CA LEU A 228 -12.42 -6.26 14.61
C LEU A 228 -12.94 -7.70 14.75
N GLY A 229 -12.85 -8.53 13.70
CA GLY A 229 -13.36 -9.91 13.72
C GLY A 229 -12.62 -10.88 14.66
N VAL A 230 -11.57 -10.43 15.37
CA VAL A 230 -10.75 -11.27 16.27
C VAL A 230 -10.23 -10.43 17.46
N ALA A 231 -11.12 -9.73 18.15
CA ALA A 231 -10.90 -9.33 19.55
C ALA A 231 -11.54 -10.37 20.48
#